data_AF-A0A538DPX9-F1
#
_entry.id   AF-A0A538DPX9-F1
#
_cell.length_a   1.000
_cell.length_b   1.000
_cell.length_c   1.000
_cell.angle_alpha   90.00
_cell.angle_beta   90.00
_cell.angle_gamma   90.00
#
_symmetry.space_group_name_H-M   'P 1'
#
loop_
_entity.id
_entity.type
_entity.pdbx_description
1 polymer ?
#
loop_
_entity_poly.entity_id
_entity_poly.type
_entity_poly.pdbx_seq_one_letter_code
_entity_poly.pdbx_strand_id
1 'polypeptide(L)'
;PMPSPLVLPDNVKQELSAALSDAIDDLRHEQDARRAVIAAYARMERVLARRGYARDPAETPFEYLSRILLSLRVRGGAVRELTELFERAKFSAHDIDETMKDRAISSLLSVRDDLRPAAVTA
;
A
#
# COMPACT_ATOMS: atom_id res chain seq x y z
N PRO A 1 -12.28 -0.22 25.67
CA PRO A 1 -11.54 0.88 25.02
C PRO A 1 -11.43 0.63 23.51
N MET A 2 -12.07 1.48 22.70
CA MET A 2 -11.71 1.54 21.27
C MET A 2 -10.24 1.97 21.19
N PRO A 3 -9.41 1.37 20.32
CA PRO A 3 -8.05 1.86 20.14
C PRO A 3 -8.09 3.34 19.75
N SER A 4 -7.25 4.17 20.38
CA SER A 4 -7.10 5.57 20.00
C SER A 4 -6.83 5.65 18.49
N PRO A 5 -7.45 6.60 17.76
CA PRO A 5 -7.19 6.74 16.34
C PRO A 5 -5.68 6.93 16.13
N LEU A 6 -5.09 6.04 15.33
CA LEU A 6 -3.68 6.18 14.95
C LEU A 6 -3.53 7.53 14.25
N VAL A 7 -2.68 8.41 14.79
CA VAL A 7 -2.25 9.63 14.10
C VAL A 7 -0.81 9.39 13.69
N LEU A 8 -0.60 9.13 12.40
CA LEU A 8 0.74 8.97 11.86
C LEU A 8 1.33 10.32 11.43
N PRO A 9 2.59 10.60 11.75
CA PRO A 9 3.25 11.86 11.39
C PRO A 9 3.54 11.93 9.88
N ASP A 10 3.72 13.15 9.36
CA ASP A 10 3.84 13.39 7.91
C ASP A 10 5.10 12.76 7.30
N ASN A 11 6.18 12.56 8.07
CA ASN A 11 7.35 11.82 7.58
C ASN A 11 7.01 10.37 7.25
N VAL A 12 6.07 9.74 7.96
CA VAL A 12 5.61 8.37 7.63
C VAL A 12 4.81 8.38 6.33
N LYS A 13 3.98 9.41 6.08
CA LYS A 13 3.30 9.58 4.78
C LYS A 13 4.31 9.70 3.64
N GLN A 14 5.35 10.51 3.82
CA GLN A 14 6.40 10.73 2.82
C GLN A 14 7.18 9.44 2.52
N GLU A 15 7.62 8.73 3.56
CA GLU A 15 8.32 7.45 3.42
C GLU A 15 7.45 6.39 2.75
N LEU A 16 6.17 6.31 3.09
CA LEU A 16 5.25 5.38 2.46
C LEU A 16 4.98 5.75 0.99
N SER A 17 4.81 7.03 0.68
CA SER A 17 4.68 7.52 -0.70
C SER A 17 5.94 7.20 -1.53
N ALA A 18 7.13 7.30 -0.94
CA ALA A 18 8.38 6.92 -1.61
C ALA A 18 8.41 5.41 -1.88
N ALA A 19 8.12 4.59 -0.86
CA ALA A 19 8.07 3.13 -0.99
C ALA A 19 7.05 2.66 -2.05
N LEU A 20 5.91 3.33 -2.17
CA LEU A 20 4.92 3.08 -3.22
C LEU A 20 5.42 3.50 -4.59
N SER A 21 6.18 4.60 -4.69
CA SER A 21 6.80 5.03 -5.95
C SER A 21 7.80 3.98 -6.46
N ASP A 22 8.66 3.48 -5.57
CA ASP A 22 9.60 2.41 -5.90
C ASP A 22 8.87 1.12 -6.30
N ALA A 23 7.80 0.77 -5.59
CA ALA A 23 6.98 -0.39 -5.91
C ALA A 23 6.30 -0.30 -7.29
N ILE A 24 5.85 0.89 -7.68
CA ILE A 24 5.27 1.14 -9.01
C ILE A 24 6.34 0.98 -10.09
N ASP A 25 7.56 1.45 -9.83
CA ASP A 25 8.68 1.30 -10.76
C ASP A 25 9.10 -0.17 -10.90
N ASP A 26 9.23 -0.88 -9.78
CA ASP A 26 9.50 -2.33 -9.75
C ASP A 26 8.43 -3.09 -10.54
N LEU A 27 7.15 -2.76 -10.34
CA LEU A 27 6.04 -3.37 -11.08
C LEU A 27 6.22 -3.18 -12.58
N ARG A 28 6.56 -1.97 -13.05
CA ARG A 28 6.74 -1.68 -14.48
C ARG A 28 7.84 -2.55 -15.10
N HIS A 29 8.96 -2.72 -14.41
CA HIS A 29 10.13 -3.43 -14.91
C HIS A 29 10.13 -4.95 -14.65
N GLU A 30 9.31 -5.43 -13.71
CA GLU A 30 9.22 -6.85 -13.36
C GLU A 30 8.30 -7.62 -14.33
N GLN A 31 8.75 -8.81 -14.73
CA GLN A 31 7.97 -9.74 -15.57
C GLN A 31 6.94 -10.49 -14.73
N ASP A 32 7.30 -10.86 -13.50
CA ASP A 32 6.39 -11.46 -12.53
C ASP A 32 5.69 -10.38 -11.67
N ALA A 33 4.56 -9.88 -12.17
CA ALA A 33 3.78 -8.87 -11.48
C ALA A 33 3.33 -9.31 -10.07
N ARG A 34 3.15 -10.61 -9.82
CA ARG A 34 2.82 -11.13 -8.49
C ARG A 34 3.96 -10.89 -7.52
N ARG A 35 5.17 -11.24 -7.93
CA ARG A 35 6.38 -11.01 -7.13
C ARG A 35 6.54 -9.53 -6.80
N ALA A 36 6.31 -8.64 -7.76
CA ALA A 36 6.40 -7.20 -7.54
C ALA A 36 5.37 -6.68 -6.53
N VAL A 37 4.10 -7.11 -6.61
CA VAL A 37 3.06 -6.72 -5.63
C VAL A 37 3.41 -7.22 -4.22
N ILE A 38 3.86 -8.47 -4.08
CA ILE A 38 4.25 -9.03 -2.78
C ILE A 38 5.46 -8.27 -2.21
N ALA A 39 6.44 -7.95 -3.06
CA ALA A 39 7.62 -7.16 -2.66
C ALA A 39 7.24 -5.74 -2.22
N ALA A 40 6.30 -5.10 -2.93
CA ALA A 40 5.76 -3.79 -2.58
C ALA A 40 5.14 -3.78 -1.18
N TYR A 41 4.25 -4.76 -0.91
CA TYR A 41 3.62 -4.90 0.40
C TYR A 41 4.67 -5.13 1.50
N ALA A 42 5.61 -6.05 1.28
CA ALA A 42 6.68 -6.32 2.24
C ALA A 42 7.56 -5.08 2.48
N ARG A 43 7.78 -4.23 1.47
CA ARG A 43 8.48 -2.94 1.61
C ARG A 43 7.67 -1.97 2.48
N MET A 44 6.36 -1.87 2.26
CA MET A 44 5.47 -1.04 3.10
C MET A 44 5.49 -1.50 4.57
N GLU A 45 5.31 -2.80 4.83
CA GLU A 45 5.38 -3.37 6.18
C GLU A 45 6.72 -3.05 6.85
N ARG A 46 7.84 -3.15 6.13
CA ARG A 46 9.17 -2.82 6.67
C ARG A 46 9.31 -1.34 7.03
N VAL A 47 8.82 -0.42 6.19
CA VAL A 47 8.86 1.02 6.46
C VAL A 47 8.03 1.34 7.72
N LEU A 48 6.82 0.81 7.80
CA LEU A 48 5.91 1.02 8.91
C LEU A 48 6.43 0.41 10.21
N ALA A 49 6.98 -0.81 10.16
CA ALA A 49 7.57 -1.49 11.32
C ALA A 49 8.76 -0.71 11.91
N ARG A 50 9.64 -0.14 11.06
CA ARG A 50 10.76 0.72 11.51
C ARG A 50 10.30 1.98 12.26
N ARG A 51 9.04 2.39 12.05
CA ARG A 51 8.42 3.55 12.68
C ARG A 51 7.50 3.17 13.85
N GLY A 52 7.51 1.91 14.28
CA GLY A 52 6.71 1.40 15.40
C GLY A 52 5.28 1.00 15.04
N TYR A 53 4.95 0.95 13.74
CA TYR A 53 3.63 0.60 13.23
C TYR A 53 3.61 -0.78 12.58
N ALA A 54 4.28 -1.75 13.20
CA ALA A 54 4.28 -3.13 12.71
C ALA A 54 2.86 -3.73 12.71
N ARG A 55 2.65 -4.71 11.84
CA ARG A 55 1.43 -5.53 11.83
C ARG A 55 1.43 -6.45 13.04
N ASP A 56 0.31 -6.52 13.76
CA ASP A 56 0.12 -7.54 14.78
C ASP A 56 0.05 -8.93 14.11
N PRO A 57 0.70 -9.98 14.63
CA PRO A 57 0.60 -11.32 14.06
C PRO A 57 -0.84 -11.81 13.83
N ALA A 58 -1.80 -11.38 14.66
CA ALA A 58 -3.22 -11.71 14.57
C ALA A 58 -3.99 -10.83 13.56
N GLU A 59 -3.46 -9.68 13.15
CA GLU A 59 -4.11 -8.83 12.13
C GLU A 59 -4.01 -9.48 10.76
N THR A 60 -5.13 -9.58 10.05
CA THR A 60 -5.09 -9.89 8.61
C THR A 60 -4.38 -8.76 7.84
N PRO A 61 -3.84 -9.04 6.63
CA PRO A 61 -3.28 -7.99 5.78
C PRO A 61 -4.24 -6.83 5.51
N PHE A 62 -5.54 -7.14 5.38
CA PHE A 62 -6.61 -6.14 5.22
C PHE A 62 -6.80 -5.25 6.43
N GLU A 63 -6.91 -5.84 7.63
CA GLU A 63 -7.07 -5.09 8.87
C GLU A 63 -5.88 -4.15 9.08
N TYR A 64 -4.67 -4.66 8.82
CA TYR A 64 -3.46 -3.87 8.94
C TYR A 64 -3.41 -2.68 7.98
N LEU A 65 -3.58 -2.91 6.67
CA LEU A 65 -3.56 -1.82 5.69
C LEU A 65 -4.69 -0.83 5.91
N SER A 66 -5.88 -1.31 6.26
CA SER A 66 -7.02 -0.45 6.56
C SER A 66 -6.73 0.46 7.74
N ARG A 67 -6.20 -0.09 8.83
CA ARG A 67 -5.82 0.68 10.02
C ARG A 67 -4.78 1.76 9.68
N ILE A 68 -3.74 1.43 8.93
CA ILE A 68 -2.67 2.38 8.61
C ILE A 68 -3.13 3.44 7.60
N LEU A 69 -3.67 3.03 6.45
CA LEU A 69 -3.96 3.93 5.34
C LEU A 69 -5.11 4.89 5.66
N LEU A 70 -6.15 4.43 6.38
CA LEU A 70 -7.22 5.32 6.84
C LEU A 70 -6.71 6.36 7.83
N SER A 71 -5.79 5.99 8.71
CA SER A 71 -5.11 6.93 9.61
C SER A 71 -4.22 7.94 8.89
N LEU A 72 -3.71 7.59 7.70
CA LEU A 72 -2.98 8.51 6.82
C LEU A 72 -3.92 9.37 5.95
N ARG A 73 -5.24 9.22 6.10
CA ARG A 73 -6.30 9.89 5.33
C ARG A 73 -6.38 9.48 3.85
N VAL A 74 -5.92 8.27 3.51
CA VAL A 74 -6.17 7.67 2.19
C VAL A 74 -7.66 7.35 2.05
N ARG A 75 -8.21 7.55 0.86
CA ARG A 75 -9.63 7.27 0.60
C ARG A 75 -9.93 5.78 0.76
N GLY A 76 -11.03 5.44 1.44
CA GLY A 76 -11.40 4.04 1.72
C GLY A 76 -11.52 3.16 0.47
N GLY A 77 -11.95 3.73 -0.67
CA GLY A 77 -11.94 3.02 -1.95
C GLY A 77 -10.54 2.59 -2.39
N ALA A 78 -9.54 3.49 -2.31
CA ALA A 78 -8.16 3.17 -2.67
C ALA A 78 -7.54 2.13 -1.73
N VAL A 79 -7.88 2.18 -0.43
CA VAL A 79 -7.47 1.17 0.55
C VAL A 79 -8.01 -0.23 0.20
N ARG A 80 -9.30 -0.29 -0.16
CA ARG A 80 -9.94 -1.55 -0.56
C ARG A 80 -9.29 -2.13 -1.81
N GLU A 81 -9.13 -1.32 -2.86
CA GLU A 81 -8.51 -1.75 -4.11
C GLU A 81 -7.09 -2.29 -3.92
N LEU A 82 -6.27 -1.60 -3.11
CA LEU A 82 -4.91 -2.06 -2.81
C LEU A 82 -4.91 -3.37 -2.03
N THR A 83 -5.84 -3.56 -1.11
CA THR A 83 -5.91 -4.81 -0.36
C THR A 83 -6.38 -5.96 -1.24
N GLU A 84 -7.45 -5.77 -2.01
CA GLU A 84 -7.93 -6.81 -2.93
C GLU A 84 -6.82 -7.24 -3.91
N LEU A 85 -6.01 -6.29 -4.38
CA LEU A 85 -4.83 -6.58 -5.20
C LEU A 85 -3.82 -7.46 -4.45
N PHE A 86 -3.49 -7.12 -3.21
CA PHE A 86 -2.52 -7.89 -2.42
C PHE A 86 -3.02 -9.31 -2.14
N GLU A 87 -4.29 -9.46 -1.78
CA GLU A 87 -4.90 -10.78 -1.53
C GLU A 87 -4.91 -11.62 -2.81
N ARG A 88 -5.26 -11.04 -3.96
CA ARG A 88 -5.15 -11.72 -5.25
C ARG A 88 -3.72 -12.14 -5.55
N ALA A 89 -2.73 -11.28 -5.35
CA ALA A 89 -1.33 -11.63 -5.57
C ALA A 89 -0.85 -12.76 -4.64
N LYS A 90 -1.31 -12.78 -3.39
CA LYS A 90 -0.87 -13.76 -2.39
C LYS A 90 -1.57 -15.12 -2.52
N PHE A 91 -2.87 -15.13 -2.82
CA PHE A 91 -3.71 -16.32 -2.72
C PHE A 91 -4.30 -16.79 -4.06
N SER A 92 -4.34 -15.94 -5.09
CA SER A 92 -4.83 -16.38 -6.40
C SER A 92 -3.84 -17.33 -7.06
N ALA A 93 -4.33 -18.43 -7.61
CA ALA A 93 -3.56 -19.30 -8.49
C ALA A 93 -3.43 -18.73 -9.90
N HIS A 94 -4.27 -17.76 -10.30
CA HIS A 94 -4.24 -17.15 -11.63
C HIS A 94 -2.96 -16.32 -11.80
N ASP A 95 -2.33 -16.44 -12.98
CA ASP A 95 -1.27 -15.55 -13.39
C ASP A 95 -1.78 -14.10 -13.34
N ILE A 96 -0.98 -13.20 -12.75
CA ILE A 96 -1.25 -11.77 -12.85
C ILE A 96 -0.90 -11.40 -14.29
N ASP A 97 -1.90 -11.38 -15.15
CA ASP A 97 -1.77 -10.92 -16.53
C ASP A 97 -1.46 -9.41 -16.59
N GLU A 98 -1.11 -8.91 -17.78
CA GLU A 98 -0.81 -7.49 -17.99
C GLU A 98 -1.95 -6.57 -17.55
N THR A 99 -3.21 -7.02 -17.68
CA THR A 99 -4.38 -6.24 -17.25
C THR A 99 -4.42 -6.11 -15.73
N MET A 100 -4.12 -7.18 -14.99
CA MET A 100 -4.00 -7.11 -13.54
C MET A 100 -2.79 -6.27 -13.11
N LYS A 101 -1.68 -6.31 -13.85
CA LYS A 101 -0.51 -5.45 -13.61
C LYS A 101 -0.84 -3.96 -13.77
N ASP A 102 -1.59 -3.58 -14.81
CA ASP A 102 -2.02 -2.19 -15.01
C ASP A 102 -2.97 -1.71 -13.92
N ARG A 103 -3.89 -2.58 -13.48
CA ARG A 103 -4.75 -2.31 -12.31
C ARG A 103 -3.92 -2.15 -11.04
N ALA A 104 -2.92 -3.00 -10.84
CA ALA A 104 -2.00 -2.92 -9.71
C ALA A 104 -1.31 -1.55 -9.63
N ILE A 105 -0.73 -1.14 -10.76
CA ILE A 105 -0.06 0.15 -10.91
C ILE A 105 -1.04 1.30 -10.63
N SER A 106 -2.25 1.24 -11.20
CA SER A 106 -3.28 2.27 -11.03
C SER A 106 -3.72 2.43 -9.57
N SER A 107 -3.92 1.32 -8.85
CA SER A 107 -4.29 1.34 -7.43
C SER A 107 -3.17 1.92 -6.56
N LEU A 108 -1.92 1.52 -6.80
CA LEU A 108 -0.76 2.06 -6.09
C LEU A 108 -0.54 3.55 -6.36
N LEU A 109 -0.75 3.99 -7.60
CA LEU A 109 -0.71 5.41 -7.96
C LEU A 109 -1.75 6.20 -7.17
N SER A 110 -3.00 5.71 -7.12
CA SER A 110 -4.08 6.37 -6.37
C SER A 110 -3.75 6.50 -4.88
N VAL A 111 -3.20 5.45 -4.25
CA VAL A 111 -2.82 5.51 -2.82
C VAL A 111 -1.66 6.48 -2.61
N ARG A 112 -0.65 6.44 -3.49
CA ARG A 112 0.50 7.36 -3.42
C ARG A 112 0.05 8.82 -3.54
N ASP A 113 -0.85 9.10 -4.48
CA ASP A 113 -1.32 10.46 -4.72
C ASP A 113 -2.19 10.98 -3.57
N ASP A 114 -2.96 10.10 -2.91
CA ASP A 114 -3.67 10.42 -1.66
C ASP A 114 -2.71 10.71 -0.48
N LEU A 115 -1.51 10.11 -0.48
CA LEU A 115 -0.48 10.31 0.56
C LEU A 115 0.38 11.55 0.33
N ARG A 116 0.46 12.03 -0.92
CA ARG A 116 1.21 13.24 -1.24
C ARG A 116 0.46 14.45 -0.66
N PRO A 117 1.19 15.44 -0.12
CA PRO A 117 0.56 16.72 0.19
C PRO A 117 -0.12 17.22 -1.08
N ALA A 118 -1.35 17.72 -0.97
CA ALA A 118 -1.99 18.44 -2.06
C ALA A 118 -0.97 19.46 -2.54
N ALA A 119 -0.47 19.30 -3.77
CA ALA A 119 0.47 20.24 -4.34
C ALA A 119 -0.23 21.59 -4.24
N VAL A 120 0.30 22.47 -3.40
CA VAL A 120 -0.18 23.84 -3.32
C VAL A 120 0.19 24.43 -4.67
N THR A 121 -0.76 24.42 -5.60
CA THR A 121 -0.68 25.19 -6.82
C THR A 121 -0.70 26.64 -6.36
N ALA A 122 0.48 27.24 -6.31
CA ALA A 122 0.68 28.67 -6.11
C ALA A 122 0.19 29.44 -7.34
#